data_AF-A0A2B7GZC7-F1
#
_entry.id   AF-A0A2B7GZC7-F1
#
_cell.length_a   1.000
_cell.length_b   1.000
_cell.length_c   1.000
_cell.angle_alpha   90.00
_cell.angle_beta   90.00
_cell.angle_gamma   90.00
#
_symmetry.space_group_name_H-M   'P 1'
#
loop_
_entity.id
_entity.type
_entity.pdbx_description
1 polymer ?
#
loop_
_entity_poly.entity_id
_entity_poly.type
_entity_poly.pdbx_seq_one_letter_code
_entity_poly.pdbx_strand_id
1 'polypeptide(L)'
;MDGKSVRQKLIGDSDERAVSPVIGVILMVAITVILAAVIAAFVLDMGSNQSSPAQAGLDISNNSTWGYDVTVTSIGDSTDTIYCGGTSGNNTDSVGGTFQCAEGENIVATNDNGEETVIQTDI
;
A
#
# COMPACT_ATOMS: atom_id res chain seq x y z
N MET A 1 -68.71 -14.33 -29.21
CA MET A 1 -67.29 -13.92 -29.22
C MET A 1 -66.66 -14.50 -27.97
N ASP A 2 -65.80 -15.51 -28.11
CA ASP A 2 -65.32 -16.34 -27.01
C ASP A 2 -64.15 -15.68 -26.26
N GLY A 3 -64.37 -15.30 -24.99
CA GLY A 3 -63.42 -14.52 -24.19
C GLY A 3 -62.15 -15.27 -23.80
N LYS A 4 -62.09 -16.58 -24.01
CA LYS A 4 -60.88 -17.39 -23.77
C LYS A 4 -59.74 -17.06 -24.72
N SER A 5 -60.04 -16.74 -25.98
CA SER A 5 -59.04 -16.37 -27.00
C SER A 5 -58.29 -15.09 -26.64
N VAL A 6 -58.98 -14.11 -26.03
CA VAL A 6 -58.40 -12.82 -25.66
C VAL A 6 -57.47 -12.94 -24.45
N ARG A 7 -57.76 -13.82 -23.49
CA ARG A 7 -56.89 -14.07 -22.33
C ARG A 7 -55.56 -14.70 -22.71
N GLN A 8 -55.56 -15.65 -23.64
CA GLN A 8 -54.32 -16.29 -24.12
C GLN A 8 -53.37 -15.26 -24.76
N LYS A 9 -53.92 -14.27 -25.47
CA LYS A 9 -53.13 -13.26 -26.21
C LYS A 9 -52.52 -12.17 -25.31
N LEU A 10 -53.12 -11.89 -24.15
CA LEU A 10 -52.60 -10.91 -23.18
C LEU A 10 -51.52 -11.48 -22.26
N ILE A 11 -51.43 -12.80 -22.18
CA ILE A 11 -50.66 -13.51 -21.17
C ILE A 11 -49.43 -14.23 -21.79
N GLY A 12 -49.25 -14.22 -23.11
CA GLY A 12 -48.11 -14.86 -23.79
C GLY A 12 -48.16 -16.39 -23.74
N ASP A 13 -47.41 -17.12 -24.56
CA ASP A 13 -47.37 -18.58 -24.44
C ASP A 13 -46.71 -18.99 -23.11
N SER A 14 -46.98 -20.20 -22.63
CA SER A 14 -46.37 -20.74 -21.41
C SER A 14 -44.84 -20.88 -21.54
N ASP A 15 -44.36 -21.13 -22.76
CA ASP A 15 -42.94 -21.36 -23.01
C ASP A 15 -42.10 -20.07 -22.98
N GLU A 16 -42.69 -18.91 -23.31
CA GLU A 16 -41.98 -17.62 -23.38
C GLU A 16 -41.88 -16.91 -22.03
N ARG A 17 -42.70 -17.30 -21.05
CA ARG A 17 -42.72 -16.67 -19.71
C ARG A 17 -41.71 -17.25 -18.73
N ALA A 18 -41.20 -18.46 -19.00
CA ALA A 18 -40.26 -19.13 -18.10
C ALA A 18 -38.82 -18.59 -18.22
N VAL A 19 -38.47 -17.97 -19.35
CA VAL A 19 -37.07 -17.71 -19.70
C VAL A 19 -36.63 -16.26 -19.42
N SER A 20 -37.54 -15.34 -19.12
CA SER A 20 -37.20 -13.92 -18.90
C SER A 20 -36.78 -13.52 -17.47
N PRO A 21 -37.31 -14.11 -16.37
CA PRO A 21 -36.86 -13.73 -15.02
C PRO A 21 -35.49 -14.31 -14.66
N VAL A 22 -35.25 -15.56 -15.04
CA VAL A 22 -34.05 -16.31 -14.66
C VAL A 22 -32.82 -15.76 -15.39
N ILE A 23 -32.95 -15.43 -16.67
CA ILE A 23 -31.84 -14.84 -17.43
C ILE A 23 -31.49 -13.45 -16.89
N GLY A 24 -32.48 -12.64 -16.51
CA GLY A 24 -32.23 -11.32 -15.89
C GLY A 24 -31.45 -11.44 -14.59
N VAL A 25 -31.80 -12.40 -13.74
CA VAL A 25 -31.08 -12.65 -12.48
C VAL A 25 -29.66 -13.14 -12.75
N ILE A 26 -29.47 -14.09 -13.66
CA ILE A 26 -28.13 -14.60 -13.97
C ILE A 26 -27.23 -13.48 -14.52
N LEU A 27 -27.74 -12.64 -15.42
CA LEU A 27 -26.96 -11.53 -15.98
C LEU A 27 -26.63 -10.46 -14.94
N MET A 28 -27.57 -10.13 -14.06
CA MET A 28 -27.35 -9.17 -12.98
C MET A 28 -26.31 -9.68 -11.97
N VAL A 29 -26.42 -10.95 -11.58
CA VAL A 29 -25.48 -11.58 -10.66
C VAL A 29 -24.10 -11.71 -11.31
N ALA A 30 -24.01 -12.10 -12.58
CA ALA A 30 -22.73 -12.27 -13.27
C ALA A 30 -21.90 -10.98 -13.29
N ILE A 31 -22.52 -9.85 -13.67
CA ILE A 31 -21.81 -8.57 -13.76
C ILE A 31 -21.37 -8.09 -12.37
N THR A 32 -22.24 -8.20 -11.37
CA THR A 32 -21.92 -7.75 -10.01
C THR A 32 -20.81 -8.57 -9.37
N VAL A 33 -20.77 -9.88 -9.60
CA VAL A 33 -19.69 -10.76 -9.12
C VAL A 33 -18.35 -10.42 -9.78
N ILE A 34 -18.34 -10.17 -11.10
CA ILE A 34 -17.13 -9.77 -11.82
C ILE A 34 -16.61 -8.43 -11.28
N LEU A 35 -17.49 -7.42 -11.19
CA LEU A 35 -17.09 -6.09 -10.70
C LEU A 35 -16.57 -6.14 -9.26
N ALA A 36 -17.23 -6.90 -8.38
CA ALA A 36 -16.77 -7.06 -7.00
C ALA A 36 -15.40 -7.73 -6.92
N ALA A 37 -15.16 -8.80 -7.68
CA ALA A 37 -13.88 -9.50 -7.69
C ALA A 37 -12.73 -8.62 -8.21
N VAL A 38 -12.98 -7.86 -9.28
CA VAL A 38 -11.99 -6.96 -9.87
C VAL A 38 -11.62 -5.84 -8.90
N ILE A 39 -12.61 -5.19 -8.27
CA ILE A 39 -12.35 -4.13 -7.30
C ILE A 39 -11.61 -4.68 -6.08
N ALA A 40 -11.96 -5.87 -5.59
CA ALA A 40 -11.26 -6.50 -4.48
C ALA A 40 -9.77 -6.74 -4.79
N ALA A 41 -9.44 -7.16 -6.02
CA ALA A 41 -8.05 -7.30 -6.46
C ALA A 41 -7.31 -5.95 -6.47
N PHE A 42 -7.92 -4.90 -7.02
CA PHE A 42 -7.32 -3.56 -7.02
C PHE A 42 -7.16 -2.96 -5.62
N VAL A 43 -8.11 -3.19 -4.71
CA VAL A 43 -8.04 -2.71 -3.33
C VAL A 43 -6.96 -3.45 -2.54
N LEU A 44 -6.83 -4.76 -2.74
CA LEU A 44 -5.78 -5.55 -2.09
C LEU A 44 -4.38 -5.13 -2.58
N ASP A 45 -4.24 -4.88 -3.88
CA ASP A 45 -3.01 -4.40 -4.51
C ASP A 45 -2.62 -2.99 -4.06
N MET A 46 -3.59 -2.09 -3.81
CA MET A 46 -3.31 -0.78 -3.21
C MET A 46 -2.99 -0.85 -1.71
N GLY A 47 -3.55 -1.83 -0.99
CA GLY A 47 -3.36 -1.97 0.45
C GLY A 47 -1.93 -2.36 0.85
N SER A 48 -1.20 -3.08 -0.01
CA SER A 48 0.19 -3.47 0.25
C SER A 48 1.19 -2.32 0.10
N ASN A 49 0.81 -1.20 -0.50
CA ASN A 49 1.73 -0.08 -0.77
C ASN A 49 1.71 1.00 0.32
N GLN A 50 1.01 0.75 1.44
CA GLN A 50 1.05 1.65 2.60
C GLN A 50 2.07 1.12 3.61
N SER A 51 3.34 1.12 3.24
CA SER A 51 4.40 0.92 4.22
C SER A 51 4.43 2.13 5.16
N SER A 52 4.66 1.88 6.45
CA SER A 52 4.92 2.99 7.38
C SER A 52 6.28 3.60 7.02
N PRO A 53 6.43 4.94 7.04
CA PRO A 53 7.73 5.56 6.83
C PRO A 53 8.71 5.07 7.90
N ALA A 54 9.97 4.87 7.49
CA ALA A 54 11.02 4.52 8.42
C ALA A 54 11.23 5.69 9.40
N GLN A 55 11.30 5.38 10.69
CA GLN A 55 11.51 6.35 11.76
C GLN A 55 12.67 5.89 12.65
N ALA A 56 13.53 6.82 13.04
CA ALA A 56 14.54 6.59 14.07
C ALA A 56 14.80 7.88 14.84
N GLY A 57 15.07 7.75 16.15
CA GLY A 57 15.60 8.83 16.97
C GLY A 57 17.11 8.87 16.81
N LEU A 58 17.64 10.07 16.57
CA LEU A 58 19.07 10.29 16.31
C LEU A 58 19.61 11.32 17.29
N ASP A 59 20.80 11.06 17.82
CA ASP A 59 21.60 12.02 18.57
C ASP A 59 22.83 12.35 17.74
N ILE A 60 23.01 13.63 17.42
CA ILE A 60 24.04 14.10 16.48
C ILE A 60 25.02 14.94 17.28
N SER A 61 26.28 14.49 17.32
CA SER A 61 27.37 15.20 17.99
C SER A 61 28.41 15.64 16.97
N ASN A 62 28.89 16.88 17.10
CA ASN A 62 29.98 17.35 16.26
C ASN A 62 31.30 16.65 16.63
N ASN A 63 31.98 16.08 15.64
CA ASN A 63 33.30 15.50 15.75
C ASN A 63 34.27 16.31 14.90
N SER A 64 35.06 17.17 15.55
CA SER A 64 35.97 18.12 14.89
C SER A 64 37.05 17.52 13.97
N THR A 65 37.17 16.19 13.91
CA THR A 65 38.15 15.51 13.04
C THR A 65 37.54 15.01 11.72
N TRP A 66 36.26 14.59 11.73
CA TRP A 66 35.67 13.80 10.65
C TRP A 66 34.22 14.18 10.27
N GLY A 67 33.62 15.19 10.90
CA GLY A 67 32.26 15.64 10.61
C GLY A 67 31.34 15.50 11.82
N TYR A 68 30.25 14.74 11.70
CA TYR A 68 29.31 14.46 12.79
C TYR A 68 29.26 12.97 13.12
N ASP A 69 29.27 12.66 14.42
CA ASP A 69 28.95 11.33 14.92
C ASP A 69 27.43 11.25 15.15
N VAL A 70 26.78 10.35 14.43
CA VAL A 70 25.34 10.08 14.54
C VAL A 70 25.15 8.81 15.36
N THR A 71 24.50 8.93 16.51
CA THR A 71 24.14 7.79 17.36
C THR A 71 22.64 7.54 17.28
N VAL A 72 22.25 6.29 17.03
CA VAL A 72 20.84 5.93 16.97
C VAL A 72 20.31 5.68 18.37
N THR A 73 19.34 6.47 18.82
CA THR A 73 18.76 6.39 20.18
C THR A 73 17.48 5.57 20.21
N SER A 74 16.74 5.51 19.10
CA SER A 74 15.57 4.64 18.94
C SER A 74 15.39 4.27 17.47
N ILE A 75 14.83 3.09 17.21
CA ILE A 75 14.48 2.62 15.87
C ILE A 75 12.99 2.26 15.91
N GLY A 76 12.23 2.76 14.94
CA GLY A 76 10.82 2.43 14.77
C GLY A 76 10.63 1.04 14.17
N ASP A 77 9.48 0.42 14.42
CA ASP A 77 9.18 -0.97 14.01
C ASP A 77 9.20 -1.21 12.49
N SER A 78 9.24 -0.15 11.68
CA SER A 78 9.27 -0.21 10.22
C SER A 78 10.58 0.29 9.63
N THR A 79 11.67 0.26 10.40
CA THR A 79 12.99 0.72 9.98
C THR A 79 13.96 -0.46 9.99
N ASP A 80 14.60 -0.71 8.86
CA ASP A 80 15.57 -1.79 8.67
C ASP A 80 17.00 -1.27 8.88
N THR A 81 17.40 -0.22 8.15
CA THR A 81 18.74 0.37 8.28
C THR A 81 18.71 1.89 8.23
N ILE A 82 19.67 2.52 8.92
CA ILE A 82 19.90 3.97 8.90
C ILE A 82 21.32 4.23 8.36
N TYR A 83 21.46 5.20 7.47
CA TYR A 83 22.73 5.56 6.84
C TYR A 83 22.77 7.03 6.43
N CYS A 84 23.95 7.50 6.02
CA CYS A 84 24.14 8.86 5.47
C CYS A 84 24.21 8.86 3.94
N GLY A 85 23.40 9.72 3.31
CA GLY A 85 23.12 9.71 1.88
C GLY A 85 24.27 10.10 0.95
N GLY A 86 25.41 10.58 1.48
CA GLY A 86 26.59 10.93 0.68
C GLY A 86 27.76 9.96 0.83
N THR A 87 27.77 9.09 1.84
CA THR A 87 28.89 8.20 2.17
C THR A 87 28.43 6.74 2.19
N SER A 88 28.78 5.99 1.15
CA SER A 88 28.52 4.54 1.09
C SER A 88 29.36 3.79 2.12
N GLY A 89 28.71 3.14 3.09
CA GLY A 89 29.35 2.21 4.04
C GLY A 89 29.24 2.59 5.52
N ASN A 90 28.70 3.75 5.85
CA ASN A 90 28.41 4.17 7.22
C ASN A 90 26.91 3.99 7.51
N ASN A 91 26.53 2.78 7.95
CA ASN A 91 25.16 2.44 8.29
C ASN A 91 25.09 1.69 9.62
N THR A 92 23.91 1.72 10.22
CA THR A 92 23.57 0.93 11.41
C THR A 92 22.10 0.54 11.37
N ASP A 93 21.81 -0.65 11.84
CA ASP A 93 20.48 -1.25 12.00
C ASP A 93 20.10 -1.40 13.49
N SER A 94 21.01 -1.00 14.38
CA SER A 94 20.92 -1.28 15.81
C SER A 94 20.84 0.00 16.64
N VAL A 95 19.98 -0.01 17.65
CA VAL A 95 19.91 1.05 18.67
C VAL A 95 21.23 1.09 19.45
N GLY A 96 21.80 2.28 19.59
CA GLY A 96 23.10 2.53 20.20
C GLY A 96 24.28 2.40 19.23
N GLY A 97 24.02 2.03 17.97
CA GLY A 97 25.04 2.10 16.92
C GLY A 97 25.39 3.55 16.60
N THR A 98 26.68 3.79 16.41
CA THR A 98 27.21 5.10 16.00
C THR A 98 27.89 4.96 14.65
N PHE A 99 27.60 5.89 13.75
CA PHE A 99 28.23 6.01 12.45
C PHE A 99 28.54 7.48 12.16
N GLN A 100 29.46 7.71 11.22
CA GLN A 100 29.97 9.04 10.93
C GLN A 100 29.37 9.58 9.64
N CYS A 101 29.05 10.86 9.63
CA CYS A 101 28.50 11.56 8.48
C CYS A 101 29.22 12.88 8.24
N ALA A 102 29.39 13.22 6.97
CA ALA A 102 30.02 14.46 6.57
C ALA A 102 29.03 15.64 6.71
N GLU A 103 29.57 16.85 6.78
CA GLU A 103 28.77 18.07 6.80
C GLU A 103 27.99 18.24 5.48
N GLY A 104 26.72 18.60 5.56
CA GLY A 104 25.79 18.76 4.43
C GLY A 104 25.16 17.46 3.93
N GLU A 105 25.38 16.32 4.61
CA GLU A 105 24.73 15.06 4.27
C GLU A 105 23.31 14.97 4.86
N ASN A 106 22.51 14.07 4.29
CA ASN A 106 21.19 13.73 4.82
C ASN A 106 21.27 12.37 5.50
N ILE A 107 20.62 12.24 6.66
CA ILE A 107 20.45 10.96 7.33
C ILE A 107 19.16 10.33 6.83
N VAL A 108 19.29 9.14 6.26
CA VAL A 108 18.21 8.40 5.61
C VAL A 108 18.02 7.08 6.35
N ALA A 109 16.77 6.71 6.59
CA ALA A 109 16.40 5.38 7.01
C ALA A 109 15.63 4.68 5.91
N THR A 110 15.88 3.37 5.75
CA THR A 110 15.11 2.51 4.86
C THR A 110 14.17 1.64 5.67
N ASN A 111 12.97 1.39 5.13
CA ASN A 111 12.06 0.41 5.70
C ASN A 111 12.29 -1.00 5.12
N ASP A 112 11.60 -2.00 5.68
CA ASP A 112 11.68 -3.41 5.23
C ASP A 112 11.27 -3.61 3.76
N ASN A 113 10.59 -2.63 3.17
CA ASN A 113 10.15 -2.63 1.77
C ASN A 113 11.11 -1.89 0.83
N GLY A 114 12.23 -1.37 1.37
CA GLY A 114 13.24 -0.62 0.61
C GLY A 114 12.86 0.82 0.29
N GLU A 115 11.87 1.39 0.97
CA GLU A 115 11.52 2.80 0.85
C GLU A 115 12.38 3.66 1.78
N GLU A 116 13.00 4.68 1.20
CA GLU A 116 13.86 5.62 1.90
C GLU A 116 13.06 6.77 2.51
N THR A 117 13.31 7.07 3.78
CA THR A 117 12.77 8.22 4.50
C THR A 117 13.92 9.06 5.02
N VAL A 118 13.93 10.35 4.69
CA VAL A 118 14.91 11.29 5.22
C VAL A 118 14.49 11.71 6.63
N ILE A 119 15.32 11.39 7.63
CA ILE A 119 15.04 11.69 9.04
C ILE A 119 15.60 13.08 9.39
N GLN A 120 16.77 13.41 8.85
CA GLN A 120 17.43 14.69 9.08
C GLN A 120 18.12 15.14 7.79
N THR A 121 18.03 16.43 7.50
CA THR A 121 18.69 17.06 6.35
C THR A 121 19.77 18.02 6.81
N ASP A 122 20.83 18.14 6.02
CA ASP A 122 21.83 19.22 6.14
C ASP A 122 22.42 19.31 7.56
N ILE A 123 23.05 18.21 7.98
CA ILE A 123 23.80 18.15 9.24
C ILE A 123 25.16 18.82 9.09
#